data_AF-A0A372RR23-F1
#
_entry.id   AF-A0A372RR23-F1
#
_cell.length_a   1.000
_cell.length_b   1.000
_cell.length_c   1.000
_cell.angle_alpha   90.00
_cell.angle_beta   90.00
_cell.angle_gamma   90.00
#
_symmetry.space_group_name_H-M   'P 1'
#
loop_
_entity.id
_entity.type
_entity.pdbx_description
1 polymer ?
#
loop_
_entity_poly.entity_id
_entity_poly.type
_entity_poly.pdbx_seq_one_letter_code
_entity_poly.pdbx_strand_id
1 'polypeptide(L)'
;MVEKTKNETFTNGRFRFLELCRKDYFSREPTGLVHIFIDNPNIEIEGKQLISNLENVYEDQLYIDYGRLLKTVLNGRQIGDNPVIVGSCPPTNDSIWRELENLGCQVTVFDQNELGASISDAIQEHKRPGIIVIVSGDGDYRPVLRRALLRDWIVEIWFWDHGISQRLKWINVPYRPDLQTRITYLDSYYTLFMYACGRENSRDKKFLEINGDAVETWGNEQVMECYMNLNTFCWWYKPDGHSFHMYFDNLEQWREAKCWVKKIYPEVHEFQKGSIATILWFVIPSIYTYYTIDELGDIPLFCPSNYPYKNSKLLHLCQIRIANLICMWIMFVITLLATIIMCVPEKTYKDMVGIDNDGKD
;
A
#
# COMPACT_ATOMS: atom_id res chain seq x y z
N MET A 1 -50.12 72.54 11.90
CA MET A 1 -50.06 71.54 12.98
C MET A 1 -50.95 70.39 12.56
N VAL A 2 -50.34 69.23 12.20
CA VAL A 2 -50.91 67.85 12.17
C VAL A 2 -52.11 67.63 11.23
N GLU A 3 -52.03 67.02 10.03
CA GLU A 3 -51.60 65.68 9.57
C GLU A 3 -52.46 64.48 10.06
N LYS A 4 -52.89 63.64 9.08
CA LYS A 4 -53.36 62.21 9.18
C LYS A 4 -54.80 61.99 9.72
N THR A 5 -55.63 61.05 9.27
CA THR A 5 -55.50 59.84 8.43
C THR A 5 -56.91 59.28 8.15
N LYS A 6 -57.09 58.56 7.03
CA LYS A 6 -57.76 57.23 6.89
C LYS A 6 -58.47 57.08 5.54
N ASN A 7 -57.70 56.64 4.55
CA ASN A 7 -58.20 55.79 3.45
C ASN A 7 -57.59 54.40 3.68
N GLU A 8 -58.24 53.60 4.52
CA GLU A 8 -57.99 52.16 4.64
C GLU A 8 -59.19 51.45 4.02
N THR A 9 -59.01 50.73 2.90
CA THR A 9 -59.70 49.46 2.55
C THR A 9 -59.52 49.08 1.07
N PHE A 10 -58.29 48.96 0.54
CA PHE A 10 -58.11 48.35 -0.79
C PHE A 10 -56.81 47.57 -1.02
N THR A 11 -56.07 47.18 0.03
CA THR A 11 -54.75 46.53 -0.10
C THR A 11 -54.67 45.12 0.46
N ASN A 12 -55.76 44.50 0.92
CA ASN A 12 -55.68 43.20 1.61
C ASN A 12 -55.90 41.96 0.71
N GLY A 13 -56.43 42.13 -0.51
CA GLY A 13 -56.72 41.00 -1.43
C GLY A 13 -55.55 40.56 -2.31
N ARG A 14 -54.63 41.47 -2.65
CA ARG A 14 -53.53 41.19 -3.60
C ARG A 14 -52.28 40.62 -2.92
N PHE A 15 -52.13 40.81 -1.61
CA PHE A 15 -51.03 40.25 -0.83
C PHE A 15 -51.22 38.76 -0.53
N ARG A 16 -52.46 38.28 -0.36
CA ARG A 16 -52.72 36.85 -0.05
C ARG A 16 -52.46 35.91 -1.23
N PHE A 17 -52.60 36.38 -2.47
CA PHE A 17 -52.36 35.57 -3.67
C PHE A 17 -50.86 35.43 -4.00
N LEU A 18 -50.03 36.40 -3.60
CA LEU A 18 -48.57 36.34 -3.79
C LEU A 18 -47.87 35.51 -2.68
N GLU A 19 -48.56 35.27 -1.56
CA GLU A 19 -48.05 34.48 -0.44
C GLU A 19 -48.33 32.97 -0.59
N LEU A 20 -49.29 32.59 -1.44
CA LEU A 20 -49.62 31.19 -1.74
C LEU A 20 -48.83 30.60 -2.92
N CYS A 21 -48.17 31.42 -3.73
CA CYS A 21 -47.30 30.98 -4.84
C CYS A 21 -45.80 31.05 -4.50
N ARG A 22 -45.44 31.02 -3.21
CA ARG A 22 -44.04 30.98 -2.79
C ARG A 22 -43.87 29.90 -1.73
N LYS A 23 -43.02 28.93 -2.08
CA LYS A 23 -42.23 28.05 -1.21
C LYS A 23 -42.70 26.60 -1.02
N ASP A 24 -42.65 25.83 -2.11
CA ASP A 24 -41.78 24.64 -2.07
C ASP A 24 -40.32 25.12 -2.17
N TYR A 25 -39.82 25.79 -1.12
CA TYR A 25 -38.38 26.02 -0.97
C TYR A 25 -37.83 24.66 -0.55
N PHE A 26 -37.53 23.79 -1.52
CA PHE A 26 -36.50 22.78 -1.30
C PHE A 26 -35.30 23.51 -0.71
N SER A 27 -34.79 23.02 0.43
CA SER A 27 -33.60 23.67 1.00
C SER A 27 -32.51 23.64 -0.07
N ARG A 28 -31.92 24.81 -0.33
CA ARG A 28 -30.77 24.95 -1.23
C ARG A 28 -29.49 24.38 -0.62
N GLU A 29 -29.58 23.92 0.63
CA GLU A 29 -28.44 23.29 1.27
C GLU A 29 -28.13 21.98 0.56
N PRO A 30 -26.86 21.78 0.17
CA PRO A 30 -26.41 20.55 -0.44
C PRO A 30 -26.80 19.35 0.41
N THR A 31 -27.21 18.26 -0.24
CA THR A 31 -27.63 17.02 0.42
C THR A 31 -26.50 16.37 1.22
N GLY A 32 -25.24 16.73 0.93
CA GLY A 32 -24.05 16.07 1.46
C GLY A 32 -23.69 14.77 0.75
N LEU A 33 -24.53 14.31 -0.19
CA LEU A 33 -24.30 13.12 -1.01
C LEU A 33 -23.18 13.37 -2.03
N VAL A 34 -22.32 12.37 -2.21
CA VAL A 34 -21.14 12.46 -3.08
C VAL A 34 -21.38 11.75 -4.41
N HIS A 35 -21.11 12.44 -5.51
CA HIS A 35 -21.19 11.93 -6.88
C HIS A 35 -19.78 11.94 -7.47
N ILE A 36 -19.26 10.76 -7.82
CA ILE A 36 -17.84 10.55 -8.15
C ILE A 36 -17.69 10.30 -9.65
N PHE A 37 -16.77 11.04 -10.26
CA PHE A 37 -16.47 11.03 -11.69
C PHE A 37 -14.95 10.84 -11.88
N ILE A 38 -14.54 9.72 -12.46
CA ILE A 38 -13.12 9.35 -12.63
C ILE A 38 -12.73 9.37 -14.10
N ASP A 39 -11.71 10.17 -14.43
CA ASP A 39 -11.07 10.17 -15.74
C ASP A 39 -9.86 9.23 -15.71
N ASN A 40 -10.09 7.97 -16.08
CA ASN A 40 -9.14 6.91 -15.78
C ASN A 40 -7.76 7.08 -16.47
N PRO A 41 -7.67 7.33 -17.78
CA PRO A 41 -6.38 7.52 -18.44
C PRO A 41 -5.60 8.70 -17.85
N ASN A 42 -6.31 9.77 -17.44
CA ASN A 42 -5.68 10.97 -16.89
C ASN A 42 -5.03 10.69 -15.53
N ILE A 43 -5.72 9.99 -14.61
CA ILE A 43 -5.12 9.60 -13.32
C ILE A 43 -3.99 8.60 -13.49
N GLU A 44 -4.13 7.62 -14.39
CA GLU A 44 -3.17 6.54 -14.56
C GLU A 44 -1.85 7.03 -15.14
N ILE A 45 -1.87 7.83 -16.21
CA ILE A 45 -0.66 8.32 -16.89
C ILE A 45 0.15 9.23 -15.96
N GLU A 46 -0.47 10.26 -15.41
CA GLU A 46 0.21 11.24 -14.53
C GLU A 46 0.65 10.57 -13.21
N GLY A 47 -0.14 9.65 -12.68
CA GLY A 47 0.20 8.90 -11.47
C GLY A 47 1.40 7.99 -11.67
N LYS A 48 1.42 7.21 -12.77
CA LYS A 48 2.57 6.35 -13.11
C LYS A 48 3.84 7.16 -13.28
N GLN A 49 3.78 8.29 -13.97
CA GLN A 49 4.94 9.15 -14.18
C GLN A 49 5.50 9.71 -12.87
N LEU A 50 4.66 10.12 -11.92
CA LEU A 50 5.10 10.63 -10.63
C LEU A 50 5.68 9.52 -9.75
N ILE A 51 4.92 8.45 -9.56
CA ILE A 51 5.26 7.39 -8.60
C ILE A 51 6.45 6.56 -9.08
N SER A 52 6.64 6.39 -10.39
CA SER A 52 7.82 5.69 -10.94
C SER A 52 9.13 6.37 -10.49
N ASN A 53 9.14 7.70 -10.51
CA ASN A 53 10.29 8.49 -10.07
C ASN A 53 10.44 8.52 -8.55
N LEU A 54 9.34 8.63 -7.80
CA LEU A 54 9.37 8.69 -6.33
C LEU A 54 9.81 7.36 -5.71
N GLU A 55 9.27 6.25 -6.20
CA GLU A 55 9.48 4.91 -5.64
C GLU A 55 10.60 4.13 -6.35
N ASN A 56 11.18 4.70 -7.41
CA ASN A 56 12.17 4.06 -8.28
C ASN A 56 11.65 2.72 -8.84
N VAL A 57 10.43 2.75 -9.39
CA VAL A 57 9.70 1.62 -9.98
C VAL A 57 9.49 1.87 -11.47
N TYR A 58 9.47 0.83 -12.30
CA TYR A 58 9.10 0.99 -13.71
C TYR A 58 7.59 1.23 -13.87
N GLU A 59 7.19 2.11 -14.80
CA GLU A 59 5.77 2.47 -15.01
C GLU A 59 4.88 1.27 -15.37
N ASP A 60 5.43 0.25 -16.02
CA ASP A 60 4.72 -0.98 -16.39
C ASP A 60 4.48 -1.92 -15.19
N GLN A 61 5.16 -1.69 -14.08
CA GLN A 61 4.94 -2.40 -12.81
C GLN A 61 3.94 -1.69 -11.89
N LEU A 62 3.52 -0.47 -12.22
CA LEU A 62 2.62 0.33 -11.39
C LEU A 62 1.15 0.11 -11.75
N TYR A 63 0.31 0.03 -10.73
CA TYR A 63 -1.11 -0.23 -10.86
C TYR A 63 -1.91 0.61 -9.83
N ILE A 64 -3.18 0.83 -10.15
CA ILE A 64 -4.17 1.49 -9.28
C ILE A 64 -5.17 0.42 -8.83
N ASP A 65 -5.44 0.37 -7.54
CA ASP A 65 -6.58 -0.33 -6.95
C ASP A 65 -7.76 0.66 -6.89
N TYR A 66 -8.74 0.49 -7.79
CA TYR A 66 -9.82 1.46 -7.94
C TYR A 66 -10.81 1.44 -6.78
N GLY A 67 -11.02 0.29 -6.14
CA GLY A 67 -11.86 0.22 -4.94
C GLY A 67 -11.25 0.99 -3.78
N ARG A 68 -9.92 0.92 -3.63
CA ARG A 68 -9.19 1.73 -2.64
C ARG A 68 -9.15 3.21 -2.99
N LEU A 69 -9.00 3.56 -4.27
CA LEU A 69 -9.12 4.94 -4.74
C LEU A 69 -10.51 5.49 -4.41
N LEU A 70 -11.58 4.74 -4.73
CA LEU A 70 -12.96 5.10 -4.43
C LEU A 70 -13.15 5.33 -2.94
N LYS A 71 -12.69 4.41 -2.10
CA LYS A 71 -12.77 4.51 -0.63
C LYS A 71 -12.01 5.73 -0.08
N THR A 72 -10.83 6.02 -0.64
CA THR A 72 -10.01 7.17 -0.27
C THR A 72 -10.72 8.48 -0.60
N VAL A 73 -11.27 8.59 -1.80
CA VAL A 73 -11.99 9.78 -2.27
C VAL A 73 -13.31 9.96 -1.51
N LEU A 74 -14.04 8.87 -1.26
CA LEU A 74 -15.32 8.90 -0.55
C LEU A 74 -15.11 9.27 0.94
N ASN A 75 -14.03 8.79 1.56
CA ASN A 75 -13.65 9.09 2.94
C ASN A 75 -14.81 8.92 3.95
N GLY A 76 -15.55 7.81 3.82
CA GLY A 76 -16.69 7.47 4.68
C GLY A 76 -17.97 8.30 4.45
N ARG A 77 -17.99 9.19 3.45
CA ARG A 77 -19.20 9.95 3.08
C ARG A 77 -20.21 9.05 2.37
N GLN A 78 -21.49 9.46 2.39
CA GLN A 78 -22.53 8.72 1.70
C GLN A 78 -22.51 9.04 0.20
N ILE A 79 -22.59 7.99 -0.61
CA ILE A 79 -22.66 8.11 -2.07
C ILE A 79 -24.08 8.49 -2.52
N GLY A 80 -24.16 9.38 -3.52
CA GLY A 80 -25.42 9.88 -4.07
C GLY A 80 -25.96 9.06 -5.23
N ASP A 81 -25.08 8.67 -6.16
CA ASP A 81 -25.37 7.80 -7.30
C ASP A 81 -24.20 6.86 -7.56
N ASN A 82 -24.43 5.88 -8.45
CA ASN A 82 -23.40 5.06 -9.07
C ASN A 82 -22.19 5.91 -9.55
N PRO A 83 -20.95 5.58 -9.13
CA PRO A 83 -19.77 6.26 -9.65
C PRO A 83 -19.65 6.07 -11.15
N VAL A 84 -19.15 7.10 -11.82
CA VAL A 84 -18.90 7.09 -13.26
C VAL A 84 -17.40 7.03 -13.50
N ILE A 85 -16.96 6.01 -14.24
CA ILE A 85 -15.57 5.85 -14.66
C ILE A 85 -15.53 5.94 -16.18
N VAL A 86 -14.65 6.79 -16.70
CA VAL A 86 -14.50 7.02 -18.13
C VAL A 86 -13.11 6.61 -18.60
N GLY A 87 -13.04 6.02 -19.78
CA GLY A 87 -11.83 5.48 -20.40
C GLY A 87 -11.70 3.98 -20.15
N SER A 88 -10.48 3.52 -19.86
CA SER A 88 -10.20 2.09 -19.65
C SER A 88 -11.00 1.54 -18.47
N CYS A 89 -11.69 0.42 -18.66
CA CYS A 89 -12.41 -0.27 -17.60
C CYS A 89 -11.41 -0.82 -16.56
N PRO A 90 -11.69 -0.69 -15.24
CA PRO A 90 -10.92 -1.37 -14.21
C PRO A 90 -10.81 -2.89 -14.45
N PRO A 91 -9.70 -3.54 -14.04
CA PRO A 91 -9.55 -4.98 -14.14
C PRO A 91 -10.70 -5.74 -13.48
N THR A 92 -11.09 -6.90 -14.02
CA THR A 92 -12.21 -7.71 -13.49
C THR A 92 -11.96 -8.27 -12.09
N ASN A 93 -10.69 -8.35 -11.67
CA ASN A 93 -10.26 -8.77 -10.34
C ASN A 93 -9.95 -7.60 -9.40
N ASP A 94 -10.27 -6.35 -9.78
CA ASP A 94 -10.06 -5.17 -8.95
C ASP A 94 -11.02 -5.15 -7.74
N SER A 95 -10.59 -4.54 -6.63
CA SER A 95 -11.37 -4.46 -5.41
C SER A 95 -12.63 -3.58 -5.54
N ILE A 96 -12.69 -2.73 -6.58
CA ILE A 96 -13.82 -1.84 -6.86
C ILE A 96 -15.15 -2.59 -6.94
N TRP A 97 -15.18 -3.76 -7.58
CA TRP A 97 -16.44 -4.48 -7.82
C TRP A 97 -17.12 -4.89 -6.51
N ARG A 98 -16.32 -5.34 -5.53
CA ARG A 98 -16.82 -5.66 -4.21
C ARG A 98 -17.14 -4.39 -3.40
N GLU A 99 -16.35 -3.33 -3.51
CA GLU A 99 -16.64 -2.07 -2.81
C GLU A 99 -17.99 -1.49 -3.26
N LEU A 100 -18.30 -1.56 -4.55
CA LEU A 100 -19.58 -1.14 -5.10
C LEU A 100 -20.74 -2.01 -4.62
N GLU A 101 -20.54 -3.33 -4.57
CA GLU A 101 -21.52 -4.27 -4.01
C GLU A 101 -21.82 -3.93 -2.54
N ASN A 102 -20.79 -3.66 -1.74
CA ASN A 102 -20.93 -3.23 -0.34
C ASN A 102 -21.68 -1.90 -0.19
N LEU A 103 -21.49 -0.98 -1.13
CA LEU A 103 -22.19 0.31 -1.19
C LEU A 103 -23.62 0.19 -1.75
N GLY A 104 -24.01 -0.97 -2.28
CA GLY A 104 -25.28 -1.16 -2.97
C GLY A 104 -25.38 -0.38 -4.29
N CYS A 105 -24.23 -0.07 -4.90
CA CYS A 105 -24.11 0.70 -6.13
C CYS A 105 -23.61 -0.18 -7.29
N GLN A 106 -23.79 0.32 -8.51
CA GLN A 106 -23.09 -0.17 -9.69
C GLN A 106 -22.10 0.90 -10.16
N VAL A 107 -21.14 0.54 -11.01
CA VAL A 107 -20.31 1.51 -11.72
C VAL A 107 -20.77 1.59 -13.16
N THR A 108 -20.89 2.82 -13.65
CA THR A 108 -21.11 3.10 -15.06
C THR A 108 -19.74 3.32 -15.70
N VAL A 109 -19.34 2.43 -16.60
CA VAL A 109 -18.08 2.55 -17.38
C VAL A 109 -18.41 3.01 -18.80
N PHE A 110 -17.70 4.04 -19.27
CA PHE A 110 -17.79 4.49 -20.66
C PHE A 110 -16.42 4.39 -21.35
N ASP A 111 -16.39 3.83 -22.57
CA ASP A 111 -15.16 3.67 -23.36
C ASP A 111 -14.61 4.99 -23.94
N GLN A 112 -15.44 6.03 -24.05
CA GLN A 112 -15.11 7.33 -24.65
C GLN A 112 -15.35 8.48 -23.66
N ASN A 113 -14.80 9.67 -23.95
CA ASN A 113 -14.87 10.84 -23.08
C ASN A 113 -16.30 11.41 -22.93
N GLU A 114 -17.09 10.75 -22.08
CA GLU A 114 -18.47 11.12 -21.72
C GLU A 114 -18.54 11.67 -20.28
N LEU A 115 -17.40 11.94 -19.65
CA LEU A 115 -17.35 12.38 -18.26
C LEU A 115 -18.06 13.73 -18.08
N GLY A 116 -17.80 14.68 -19.00
CA GLY A 116 -18.46 15.99 -18.99
C GLY A 116 -19.98 15.92 -19.24
N ALA A 117 -20.43 14.94 -20.02
CA ALA A 117 -21.86 14.68 -20.26
C ALA A 117 -22.50 14.09 -18.99
N SER A 118 -21.89 13.06 -18.41
CA SER A 118 -22.32 12.42 -17.16
C SER A 118 -22.43 13.41 -16.00
N ILE A 119 -21.46 14.32 -15.85
CA ILE A 119 -21.55 15.41 -14.86
C ILE A 119 -22.72 16.34 -15.18
N SER A 120 -22.94 16.66 -16.45
CA SER A 120 -24.05 17.52 -16.87
C SER A 120 -25.41 16.87 -16.62
N ASP A 121 -25.52 15.55 -16.76
CA ASP A 121 -26.74 14.78 -16.50
C ASP A 121 -27.02 14.73 -15.00
N ALA A 122 -26.02 14.44 -14.16
CA ALA A 122 -26.18 14.51 -12.70
C ALA A 122 -26.65 15.89 -12.23
N ILE A 123 -26.09 16.97 -12.80
CA ILE A 123 -26.49 18.35 -12.49
C ILE A 123 -27.95 18.65 -12.94
N GLN A 124 -28.48 17.95 -13.93
CA GLN A 124 -29.84 18.14 -14.46
C GLN A 124 -30.89 17.29 -13.74
N GLU A 125 -30.55 16.03 -13.44
CA GLU A 125 -31.46 15.05 -12.85
C GLU A 125 -31.70 15.30 -11.35
N HIS A 126 -30.66 15.74 -10.63
CA HIS A 126 -30.76 16.01 -9.20
C HIS A 126 -31.36 17.38 -8.91
N LYS A 127 -32.58 17.36 -8.36
CA LYS A 127 -33.31 18.57 -7.96
C LYS A 127 -32.67 19.32 -6.79
N ARG A 128 -31.86 18.64 -5.97
CA ARG A 128 -31.09 19.23 -4.87
C ARG A 128 -29.60 19.02 -5.13
N PRO A 129 -28.76 20.03 -4.94
CA PRO A 129 -27.33 19.90 -5.17
C PRO A 129 -26.70 18.93 -4.15
N GLY A 130 -25.67 18.22 -4.58
CA GLY A 130 -24.80 17.42 -3.72
C GLY A 130 -23.34 17.90 -3.79
N ILE A 131 -22.41 16.95 -3.69
CA ILE A 131 -20.98 17.15 -3.84
C ILE A 131 -20.54 16.42 -5.11
N ILE A 132 -20.03 17.14 -6.10
CA ILE A 132 -19.35 16.55 -7.25
C ILE A 132 -17.88 16.39 -6.90
N VAL A 133 -17.41 15.16 -6.96
CA VAL A 133 -15.98 14.84 -6.89
C VAL A 133 -15.52 14.41 -8.27
N ILE A 134 -14.60 15.19 -8.85
CA ILE A 134 -13.94 14.84 -10.11
C ILE A 134 -12.51 14.41 -9.82
N VAL A 135 -12.13 13.25 -10.33
CA VAL A 135 -10.79 12.70 -10.27
C VAL A 135 -10.14 12.88 -11.65
N SER A 136 -9.70 14.11 -11.94
CA SER A 136 -9.06 14.50 -13.19
C SER A 136 -8.36 15.85 -13.08
N GLY A 137 -7.29 16.03 -13.86
CA GLY A 137 -6.54 17.28 -14.01
C GLY A 137 -6.90 18.09 -15.25
N ASP A 138 -7.77 17.57 -16.13
CA ASP A 138 -8.02 18.19 -17.43
C ASP A 138 -8.83 19.51 -17.33
N GLY A 139 -8.27 20.58 -17.90
CA GLY A 139 -8.88 21.89 -17.97
C GLY A 139 -10.17 21.95 -18.81
N ASP A 140 -10.47 20.94 -19.59
CA ASP A 140 -11.67 20.86 -20.42
C ASP A 140 -12.94 20.59 -19.62
N TYR A 141 -12.83 20.12 -18.38
CA TYR A 141 -13.98 20.03 -17.45
C TYR A 141 -14.37 21.38 -16.84
N ARG A 142 -13.53 22.42 -16.96
CA ARG A 142 -13.80 23.76 -16.39
C ARG A 142 -15.21 24.29 -16.70
N PRO A 143 -15.75 24.23 -17.94
CA PRO A 143 -17.08 24.75 -18.22
C PRO A 143 -18.20 24.02 -17.48
N VAL A 144 -18.10 22.69 -17.32
CA VAL A 144 -19.14 21.92 -16.61
C VAL A 144 -19.04 22.12 -15.10
N LEU A 145 -17.83 22.15 -14.54
CA LEU A 145 -17.64 22.43 -13.11
C LEU A 145 -18.09 23.85 -12.73
N ARG A 146 -17.86 24.84 -13.61
CA ARG A 146 -18.42 26.19 -13.43
C ARG A 146 -19.96 26.18 -13.42
N ARG A 147 -20.61 25.34 -14.25
CA ARG A 147 -22.07 25.19 -14.23
C ARG A 147 -22.56 24.54 -12.94
N ALA A 148 -21.82 23.56 -12.42
CA ALA A 148 -22.12 22.93 -11.13
C ALA A 148 -22.13 23.95 -9.99
N LEU A 149 -21.05 24.74 -9.87
CA LEU A 149 -20.93 25.81 -8.87
C LEU A 149 -22.10 26.80 -8.96
N LEU A 150 -22.46 27.25 -10.17
CA LEU A 150 -23.57 28.17 -10.40
C LEU A 150 -24.95 27.60 -10.01
N ARG A 151 -25.05 26.27 -9.87
CA ARG A 151 -26.23 25.55 -9.39
C ARG A 151 -26.09 25.11 -7.94
N ASP A 152 -25.21 25.76 -7.17
CA ASP A 152 -24.98 25.56 -5.75
C ASP A 152 -24.44 24.15 -5.39
N TRP A 153 -23.84 23.43 -6.35
CA TRP A 153 -23.09 22.21 -6.06
C TRP A 153 -21.74 22.53 -5.43
N ILE A 154 -21.32 21.70 -4.47
CA ILE A 154 -19.94 21.70 -4.00
C ILE A 154 -19.11 20.92 -5.02
N VAL A 155 -17.99 21.48 -5.45
CA VAL A 155 -17.08 20.84 -6.41
C VAL A 155 -15.74 20.57 -5.74
N GLU A 156 -15.36 19.30 -5.70
CA GLU A 156 -14.07 18.81 -5.22
C GLU A 156 -13.28 18.22 -6.38
N ILE A 157 -12.05 18.66 -6.56
CA ILE A 157 -11.12 18.18 -7.59
C ILE A 157 -10.02 17.40 -6.87
N TRP A 158 -9.88 16.12 -7.23
CA TRP A 158 -8.86 15.23 -6.70
C TRP A 158 -7.89 14.88 -7.83
N PHE A 159 -6.65 15.37 -7.74
CA PHE A 159 -5.67 15.07 -8.79
C PHE A 159 -4.22 15.22 -8.32
N TRP A 160 -3.28 14.79 -9.15
CA TRP A 160 -1.84 15.00 -8.94
C TRP A 160 -1.48 16.49 -9.06
N ASP A 161 -0.70 17.04 -8.11
CA ASP A 161 -0.39 18.49 -8.12
C ASP A 161 0.37 18.91 -9.39
N HIS A 162 1.25 18.06 -9.90
CA HIS A 162 2.05 18.34 -11.10
C HIS A 162 1.21 18.30 -12.40
N GLY A 163 0.17 17.47 -12.45
CA GLY A 163 -0.62 17.23 -13.67
C GLY A 163 -1.90 18.08 -13.78
N ILE A 164 -2.31 18.79 -12.72
CA ILE A 164 -3.55 19.55 -12.73
C ILE A 164 -3.45 20.86 -13.55
N SER A 165 -4.42 21.09 -14.44
CA SER A 165 -4.48 22.29 -15.27
C SER A 165 -4.70 23.56 -14.46
N GLN A 166 -4.01 24.65 -14.82
CA GLN A 166 -4.27 26.00 -14.29
C GLN A 166 -5.71 26.46 -14.50
N ARG A 167 -6.38 25.95 -15.55
CA ARG A 167 -7.80 26.22 -15.82
C ARG A 167 -8.72 25.67 -14.72
N LEU A 168 -8.31 24.60 -14.03
CA LEU A 168 -9.03 24.02 -12.89
C LEU A 168 -8.62 24.69 -11.56
N LYS A 169 -7.35 25.07 -11.39
CA LYS A 169 -6.90 25.81 -10.19
C LYS A 169 -7.68 27.13 -10.00
N TRP A 170 -8.08 27.77 -11.11
CA TRP A 170 -8.74 29.07 -11.11
C TRP A 170 -10.08 29.06 -11.85
N ILE A 171 -11.08 28.36 -11.31
CA ILE A 171 -12.44 28.47 -11.82
C ILE A 171 -13.08 29.76 -11.31
N ASN A 172 -12.95 30.83 -12.10
CA ASN A 172 -13.63 32.09 -11.84
C ASN A 172 -15.12 32.02 -12.23
N VAL A 173 -15.99 32.30 -11.26
CA VAL A 173 -17.42 32.51 -11.46
C VAL A 173 -17.71 34.02 -11.35
N PRO A 174 -17.95 34.72 -12.47
CA PRO A 174 -18.24 36.15 -12.45
C PRO A 174 -19.40 36.45 -11.49
N TYR A 175 -19.25 37.51 -10.69
CA TYR A 175 -20.25 37.99 -9.72
C TYR A 175 -20.52 37.07 -8.51
N ARG A 176 -19.83 35.93 -8.39
CA ARG A 176 -19.95 34.99 -7.26
C ARG A 176 -18.56 34.46 -6.82
N PRO A 177 -17.68 35.31 -6.26
CA PRO A 177 -16.34 34.90 -5.82
C PRO A 177 -16.35 33.96 -4.61
N ASP A 178 -17.51 33.83 -3.94
CA ASP A 178 -17.79 32.86 -2.88
C ASP A 178 -17.82 31.41 -3.40
N LEU A 179 -18.10 31.21 -4.69
CA LEU A 179 -18.16 29.89 -5.32
C LEU A 179 -16.78 29.46 -5.79
N GLN A 180 -16.14 28.58 -5.02
CA GLN A 180 -14.81 28.07 -5.31
C GLN A 180 -14.81 26.54 -5.26
N THR A 181 -13.98 25.95 -6.12
CA THR A 181 -13.67 24.51 -6.06
C THR A 181 -12.72 24.22 -4.92
N ARG A 182 -12.83 23.02 -4.33
CA ARG A 182 -11.86 22.51 -3.35
C ARG A 182 -10.91 21.57 -4.07
N ILE A 183 -9.62 21.73 -3.87
CA ILE A 183 -8.60 20.89 -4.51
C ILE A 183 -7.94 20.04 -3.43
N THR A 184 -7.81 18.74 -3.70
CA THR A 184 -7.09 17.79 -2.85
C THR A 184 -6.09 17.04 -3.72
N TYR A 185 -4.83 17.00 -3.27
CA TYR A 185 -3.74 16.40 -4.05
C TYR A 185 -3.59 14.92 -3.72
N LEU A 186 -3.57 14.09 -4.76
CA LEU A 186 -3.42 12.63 -4.63
C LEU A 186 -2.02 12.22 -4.15
N ASP A 187 -1.04 13.11 -4.30
CA ASP A 187 0.36 12.95 -3.90
C ASP A 187 0.53 12.50 -2.44
N SER A 188 -0.37 12.91 -1.53
CA SER A 188 -0.31 12.52 -0.11
C SER A 188 -1.03 11.20 0.22
N TYR A 189 -1.71 10.59 -0.76
CA TYR A 189 -2.59 9.43 -0.56
C TYR A 189 -2.24 8.24 -1.45
N TYR A 190 -1.26 8.35 -2.35
CA TYR A 190 -0.97 7.31 -3.34
C TYR A 190 -0.67 5.95 -2.71
N THR A 191 -0.04 5.91 -1.52
CA THR A 191 0.25 4.65 -0.81
C THR A 191 -1.01 3.87 -0.41
N LEU A 192 -2.18 4.52 -0.39
CA LEU A 192 -3.45 3.89 -0.04
C LEU A 192 -4.10 3.14 -1.21
N PHE A 193 -3.76 3.50 -2.46
CA PHE A 193 -4.46 3.00 -3.65
C PHE A 193 -3.56 2.65 -4.84
N MET A 194 -2.29 3.05 -4.86
CA MET A 194 -1.31 2.63 -5.85
C MET A 194 -0.38 1.56 -5.29
N TYR A 195 0.06 0.65 -6.15
CA TYR A 195 1.02 -0.39 -5.81
C TYR A 195 1.88 -0.77 -7.00
N ALA A 196 3.00 -1.40 -6.69
CA ALA A 196 3.89 -2.02 -7.66
C ALA A 196 3.77 -3.55 -7.62
N CYS A 197 3.64 -4.18 -8.79
CA CYS A 197 3.73 -5.62 -8.96
C CYS A 197 4.83 -5.95 -9.98
N GLY A 198 5.91 -6.56 -9.51
CA GLY A 198 7.03 -6.89 -10.38
C GLY A 198 8.33 -7.06 -9.61
N ARG A 199 9.32 -7.67 -10.27
CA ARG A 199 10.64 -7.90 -9.67
C ARG A 199 11.33 -6.57 -9.36
N GLU A 200 11.78 -6.43 -8.12
CA GLU A 200 12.69 -5.36 -7.70
C GLU A 200 14.10 -5.61 -8.24
N ASN A 201 14.69 -4.58 -8.87
CA ASN A 201 15.95 -4.71 -9.61
C ASN A 201 17.16 -4.03 -8.93
N SER A 202 16.94 -3.10 -8.01
CA SER A 202 18.00 -2.33 -7.35
C SER A 202 18.75 -3.11 -6.26
N ARG A 203 18.25 -4.26 -5.77
CA ARG A 203 18.79 -5.05 -4.63
C ARG A 203 18.86 -4.27 -3.31
N ASP A 204 18.35 -3.05 -3.28
CA ASP A 204 18.40 -2.17 -2.12
C ASP A 204 17.28 -2.48 -1.13
N LYS A 205 16.14 -2.96 -1.64
CA LYS A 205 14.99 -3.32 -0.81
C LYS A 205 15.21 -4.64 -0.08
N LYS A 206 14.76 -4.69 1.18
CA LYS A 206 14.56 -5.95 1.91
C LYS A 206 13.31 -6.61 1.36
N PHE A 207 13.28 -7.94 1.32
CA PHE A 207 12.06 -8.65 0.97
C PHE A 207 11.74 -9.75 1.96
N LEU A 208 10.44 -9.94 2.19
CA LEU A 208 9.90 -11.08 2.90
C LEU A 208 9.43 -12.10 1.87
N GLU A 209 10.04 -13.28 1.90
CA GLU A 209 9.64 -14.43 1.08
C GLU A 209 8.70 -15.31 1.88
N ILE A 210 7.52 -15.51 1.32
CA ILE A 210 6.38 -16.18 1.91
C ILE A 210 6.03 -17.38 1.04
N ASN A 211 6.02 -18.57 1.62
CA ASN A 211 5.68 -19.82 0.94
C ASN A 211 4.54 -20.55 1.69
N GLY A 212 3.73 -21.30 0.94
CA GLY A 212 2.68 -22.17 1.48
C GLY A 212 1.39 -22.14 0.67
N ASP A 213 0.48 -23.08 0.93
CA ASP A 213 -0.75 -23.25 0.14
C ASP A 213 -1.67 -22.02 0.19
N ALA A 214 -1.66 -21.27 1.32
CA ALA A 214 -2.43 -20.03 1.46
C ALA A 214 -1.97 -18.93 0.48
N VAL A 215 -0.69 -18.95 0.06
CA VAL A 215 -0.08 -17.94 -0.82
C VAL A 215 -0.64 -17.98 -2.24
N GLU A 216 -1.19 -19.13 -2.67
CA GLU A 216 -1.84 -19.23 -3.99
C GLU A 216 -3.01 -18.24 -4.10
N THR A 217 -3.76 -18.06 -3.01
CA THR A 217 -4.93 -17.18 -2.94
C THR A 217 -4.63 -15.71 -2.65
N TRP A 218 -3.38 -15.38 -2.28
CA TRP A 218 -3.00 -13.99 -2.01
C TRP A 218 -2.98 -13.17 -3.30
N GLY A 219 -3.61 -12.00 -3.24
CA GLY A 219 -3.63 -11.00 -4.29
C GLY A 219 -3.39 -9.59 -3.75
N ASN A 220 -3.74 -8.59 -4.57
CA ASN A 220 -3.50 -7.18 -4.25
C ASN A 220 -4.08 -6.76 -2.90
N GLU A 221 -5.29 -7.21 -2.59
CA GLU A 221 -6.04 -6.70 -1.46
C GLU A 221 -5.38 -7.02 -0.12
N GLN A 222 -5.06 -8.30 0.12
CA GLN A 222 -4.49 -8.77 1.38
C GLN A 222 -3.13 -8.09 1.64
N VAL A 223 -2.38 -7.91 0.56
CA VAL A 223 -1.03 -7.35 0.60
C VAL A 223 -1.12 -5.85 0.88
N MET A 224 -1.97 -5.13 0.14
CA MET A 224 -2.21 -3.70 0.35
C MET A 224 -2.65 -3.39 1.78
N GLU A 225 -3.45 -4.25 2.43
CA GLU A 225 -3.83 -4.06 3.83
C GLU A 225 -2.63 -4.09 4.79
N CYS A 226 -1.67 -5.00 4.56
CA CYS A 226 -0.42 -5.02 5.32
C CYS A 226 0.34 -3.70 5.12
N TYR A 227 0.52 -3.26 3.89
CA TYR A 227 1.29 -2.04 3.57
C TYR A 227 0.65 -0.77 4.11
N MET A 228 -0.68 -0.66 4.08
CA MET A 228 -1.40 0.47 4.68
C MET A 228 -1.22 0.55 6.18
N ASN A 229 -1.25 -0.59 6.89
CA ASN A 229 -1.00 -0.62 8.33
C ASN A 229 0.43 -0.17 8.69
N LEU A 230 1.37 -0.39 7.78
CA LEU A 230 2.77 0.02 7.91
C LEU A 230 3.03 1.43 7.34
N ASN A 231 2.01 2.08 6.77
CA ASN A 231 2.11 3.37 6.08
C ASN A 231 3.28 3.43 5.08
N THR A 232 3.43 2.39 4.26
CA THR A 232 4.51 2.26 3.26
C THR A 232 3.94 1.88 1.89
N PHE A 233 4.69 2.21 0.83
CA PHE A 233 4.28 1.92 -0.54
C PHE A 233 4.31 0.41 -0.81
N CYS A 234 3.19 -0.11 -1.32
CA CYS A 234 3.03 -1.53 -1.58
C CYS A 234 3.80 -1.94 -2.83
N TRP A 235 4.79 -2.82 -2.65
CA TRP A 235 5.51 -3.45 -3.75
C TRP A 235 5.69 -4.94 -3.49
N TRP A 236 5.12 -5.76 -4.37
CA TRP A 236 5.22 -7.21 -4.28
C TRP A 236 5.54 -7.89 -5.62
N TYR A 237 5.89 -9.17 -5.56
CA TYR A 237 6.14 -10.01 -6.74
C TYR A 237 5.84 -11.48 -6.47
N LYS A 238 5.20 -12.16 -7.42
CA LYS A 238 4.88 -13.60 -7.36
C LYS A 238 5.56 -14.30 -8.56
N PRO A 239 6.78 -14.84 -8.40
CA PRO A 239 7.57 -15.35 -9.52
C PRO A 239 7.04 -16.67 -10.12
N ASP A 240 6.49 -17.56 -9.30
CA ASP A 240 6.19 -18.95 -9.68
C ASP A 240 4.83 -19.46 -9.17
N GLY A 241 4.00 -18.58 -8.62
CA GLY A 241 2.67 -18.94 -8.11
C GLY A 241 2.67 -19.51 -6.68
N HIS A 242 3.79 -20.05 -6.22
CA HIS A 242 3.93 -20.72 -4.91
C HIS A 242 4.72 -19.89 -3.89
N SER A 243 5.51 -18.94 -4.37
CA SER A 243 6.24 -17.97 -3.55
C SER A 243 5.71 -16.55 -3.75
N PHE A 244 5.74 -15.77 -2.68
CA PHE A 244 5.31 -14.38 -2.69
C PHE A 244 6.34 -13.50 -2.00
N HIS A 245 6.81 -12.49 -2.72
CA HIS A 245 7.82 -11.55 -2.26
C HIS A 245 7.17 -10.22 -1.94
N MET A 246 7.32 -9.74 -0.71
CA MET A 246 6.92 -8.39 -0.29
C MET A 246 8.18 -7.56 -0.08
N TYR A 247 8.30 -6.41 -0.74
CA TYR A 247 9.47 -5.53 -0.66
C TYR A 247 9.29 -4.39 0.35
N PHE A 248 10.36 -4.03 1.06
CA PHE A 248 10.39 -3.01 2.11
C PHE A 248 11.70 -2.22 2.05
N ASP A 249 11.66 -0.95 2.43
CA ASP A 249 12.83 -0.06 2.34
C ASP A 249 13.85 -0.34 3.44
N ASN A 250 13.39 -0.80 4.60
CA ASN A 250 14.25 -0.98 5.76
C ASN A 250 13.88 -2.22 6.59
N LEU A 251 14.75 -2.53 7.55
CA LEU A 251 14.63 -3.70 8.40
C LEU A 251 13.45 -3.62 9.37
N GLU A 252 13.06 -2.41 9.80
CA GLU A 252 11.95 -2.20 10.74
C GLU A 252 10.62 -2.52 10.06
N GLN A 253 10.35 -1.92 8.89
CA GLN A 253 9.19 -2.25 8.06
C GLN A 253 9.10 -3.75 7.77
N TRP A 254 10.22 -4.38 7.40
CA TRP A 254 10.26 -5.82 7.16
C TRP A 254 9.91 -6.63 8.41
N ARG A 255 10.40 -6.23 9.61
CA ARG A 255 10.10 -6.90 10.87
C ARG A 255 8.62 -6.76 11.24
N GLU A 256 8.06 -5.57 11.10
CA GLU A 256 6.66 -5.30 11.40
C GLU A 256 5.73 -6.05 10.44
N ALA A 257 6.02 -6.02 9.14
CA ALA A 257 5.31 -6.80 8.14
C ALA A 257 5.36 -8.30 8.46
N LYS A 258 6.54 -8.81 8.83
CA LYS A 258 6.70 -10.21 9.24
C LYS A 258 5.85 -10.55 10.46
N CYS A 259 5.83 -9.70 11.48
CA CYS A 259 4.98 -9.89 12.65
C CYS A 259 3.49 -9.87 12.29
N TRP A 260 3.08 -8.96 11.41
CA TRP A 260 1.71 -8.85 10.93
C TRP A 260 1.28 -10.10 10.16
N VAL A 261 2.08 -10.54 9.18
CA VAL A 261 1.79 -11.73 8.37
C VAL A 261 1.66 -12.97 9.24
N LYS A 262 2.61 -13.22 10.16
CA LYS A 262 2.55 -14.39 11.05
C LYS A 262 1.37 -14.37 12.01
N LYS A 263 0.87 -13.17 12.36
CA LYS A 263 -0.28 -13.01 13.23
C LYS A 263 -1.60 -13.32 12.51
N ILE A 264 -1.74 -12.84 11.27
CA ILE A 264 -2.97 -13.00 10.49
C ILE A 264 -3.03 -14.36 9.79
N TYR A 265 -1.88 -14.86 9.32
CA TYR A 265 -1.73 -16.08 8.55
C TYR A 265 -0.72 -17.03 9.22
N PRO A 266 -1.10 -17.73 10.31
CA PRO A 266 -0.20 -18.60 11.06
C PRO A 266 0.31 -19.81 10.26
N GLU A 267 -0.38 -20.21 9.20
CA GLU A 267 -0.03 -21.31 8.29
C GLU A 267 1.11 -20.98 7.31
N VAL A 268 1.46 -19.70 7.20
CA VAL A 268 2.49 -19.23 6.29
C VAL A 268 3.89 -19.60 6.80
N HIS A 269 4.70 -20.19 5.93
CA HIS A 269 6.08 -20.55 6.23
C HIS A 269 7.06 -19.56 5.59
N GLU A 270 8.04 -19.15 6.38
CA GLU A 270 9.14 -18.31 5.91
C GLU A 270 10.17 -19.17 5.19
N PHE A 271 10.58 -18.75 4.00
CA PHE A 271 11.69 -19.42 3.32
C PHE A 271 13.01 -19.07 4.02
N GLN A 272 13.50 -19.98 4.86
CA GLN A 272 14.88 -19.90 5.31
C GLN A 272 15.78 -20.36 4.18
N LYS A 273 16.41 -19.40 3.51
CA LYS A 273 17.52 -19.70 2.59
C LYS A 273 18.66 -20.30 3.41
N GLY A 274 18.73 -21.62 3.45
CA GLY A 274 19.85 -22.34 4.03
C GLY A 274 21.13 -21.81 3.39
N SER A 275 21.97 -21.12 4.16
CA SER A 275 23.18 -20.53 3.62
C SER A 275 24.08 -21.66 3.15
N ILE A 276 24.50 -21.67 1.88
CA ILE A 276 25.50 -22.61 1.36
C ILE A 276 26.75 -22.65 2.28
N ALA A 277 27.00 -21.56 3.00
CA ALA A 277 28.03 -21.48 4.05
C ALA A 277 27.85 -22.54 5.15
N THR A 278 26.64 -22.88 5.61
CA THR A 278 26.42 -23.90 6.66
C THR A 278 26.82 -25.29 6.20
N ILE A 279 26.60 -25.62 4.93
CA ILE A 279 27.04 -26.87 4.32
C ILE A 279 28.58 -26.87 4.21
N LEU A 280 29.18 -25.76 3.75
CA LEU A 280 30.63 -25.62 3.65
C LEU A 280 31.33 -25.72 5.02
N TRP A 281 30.70 -25.24 6.09
CA TRP A 281 31.21 -25.35 7.46
C TRP A 281 31.34 -26.80 7.94
N PHE A 282 30.55 -27.75 7.42
CA PHE A 282 30.69 -29.18 7.74
C PHE A 282 31.68 -29.89 6.82
N VAL A 283 31.69 -29.54 5.53
CA VAL A 283 32.53 -30.20 4.52
C VAL A 283 34.02 -29.93 4.75
N ILE A 284 34.41 -28.69 5.06
CA ILE A 284 35.83 -28.32 5.25
C ILE A 284 36.49 -29.07 6.41
N PRO A 285 35.91 -29.12 7.64
CA PRO A 285 36.48 -29.90 8.74
C PRO A 285 36.54 -31.39 8.47
N SER A 286 35.55 -31.94 7.77
CA SER A 286 35.52 -33.36 7.41
C SER A 286 36.66 -33.73 6.45
N ILE A 287 36.90 -32.91 5.43
CA ILE A 287 38.01 -33.09 4.48
C ILE A 287 39.36 -32.94 5.20
N TYR A 288 39.52 -31.89 6.01
CA TYR A 288 40.76 -31.68 6.77
C TYR A 288 41.05 -32.87 7.70
N THR A 289 40.05 -33.32 8.45
CA THR A 289 40.16 -34.48 9.36
C THR A 289 40.61 -35.73 8.60
N TYR A 290 40.03 -36.00 7.42
CA TYR A 290 40.40 -37.15 6.60
C TYR A 290 41.88 -37.15 6.19
N TYR A 291 42.39 -36.02 5.70
CA TYR A 291 43.80 -35.92 5.31
C TYR A 291 44.77 -35.89 6.50
N THR A 292 44.34 -35.33 7.64
CA THR A 292 45.21 -35.13 8.80
C THR A 292 45.31 -36.36 9.70
N ILE A 293 44.29 -37.23 9.77
CA ILE A 293 44.32 -38.42 10.64
C ILE A 293 45.52 -39.34 10.32
N ASP A 294 45.84 -39.53 9.04
CA ASP A 294 46.91 -40.43 8.59
C ASP A 294 48.22 -39.72 8.21
N GLU A 295 48.32 -38.41 8.45
CA GLU A 295 49.48 -37.58 8.05
C GLU A 295 50.80 -38.05 8.68
N LEU A 296 50.75 -38.67 9.86
CA LEU A 296 51.91 -39.18 10.59
C LEU A 296 52.06 -40.71 10.51
N GLY A 297 51.33 -41.38 9.61
CA GLY A 297 51.31 -42.84 9.48
C GLY A 297 50.85 -43.55 10.76
N ASP A 298 51.57 -44.57 11.21
CA ASP A 298 51.19 -45.46 12.33
C ASP A 298 51.09 -44.78 13.72
N ILE A 299 51.35 -43.47 13.83
CA ILE A 299 51.30 -42.76 15.11
C ILE A 299 49.84 -42.55 15.57
N PRO A 300 49.45 -43.09 16.74
CA PRO A 300 48.10 -42.96 17.26
C PRO A 300 47.64 -41.49 17.39
N LEU A 301 46.35 -41.25 17.14
CA LEU A 301 45.75 -39.91 17.13
C LEU A 301 45.96 -39.14 18.43
N PHE A 302 45.84 -39.82 19.58
CA PHE A 302 45.89 -39.22 20.92
C PHE A 302 47.30 -39.04 21.50
N CYS A 303 48.33 -39.31 20.71
CA CYS A 303 49.73 -39.09 21.08
C CYS A 303 50.12 -39.63 22.47
N PRO A 304 49.92 -40.93 22.74
CA PRO A 304 50.09 -41.47 24.07
C PRO A 304 51.58 -41.51 24.47
N SER A 305 51.88 -41.17 25.71
CA SER A 305 53.26 -41.06 26.21
C SER A 305 54.04 -42.38 26.21
N ASN A 306 53.35 -43.51 26.11
CA ASN A 306 53.93 -44.86 26.04
C ASN A 306 54.24 -45.33 24.61
N TYR A 307 54.01 -44.51 23.58
CA TYR A 307 54.35 -44.83 22.20
C TYR A 307 55.85 -44.61 21.94
N PRO A 308 56.54 -45.52 21.21
CA PRO A 308 57.97 -45.43 20.96
C PRO A 308 58.31 -44.39 19.88
N TYR A 309 58.22 -43.10 20.21
CA TYR A 309 58.57 -42.01 19.29
C TYR A 309 60.06 -42.03 18.92
N LYS A 310 60.36 -41.98 17.63
CA LYS A 310 61.74 -41.99 17.11
C LYS A 310 62.58 -40.79 17.56
N ASN A 311 61.95 -39.64 17.81
CA ASN A 311 62.58 -38.45 18.37
C ASN A 311 61.54 -37.54 19.05
N SER A 312 62.00 -36.60 19.88
CA SER A 312 61.14 -35.62 20.55
C SER A 312 60.37 -34.71 19.59
N LYS A 313 60.92 -34.46 18.39
CA LYS A 313 60.25 -33.68 17.33
C LYS A 313 58.95 -34.34 16.87
N LEU A 314 58.91 -35.67 16.76
CA LEU A 314 57.74 -36.42 16.30
C LEU A 314 56.60 -36.40 17.33
N LEU A 315 56.93 -36.38 18.63
CA LEU A 315 55.96 -36.17 19.70
C LEU A 315 55.33 -34.77 19.61
N HIS A 316 56.13 -33.73 19.40
CA HIS A 316 55.62 -32.36 19.23
C HIS A 316 54.74 -32.20 17.99
N LEU A 317 55.12 -32.81 16.86
CA LEU A 317 54.29 -32.82 15.65
C LEU A 317 52.94 -33.51 15.89
N CYS A 318 52.93 -34.64 16.62
CA CYS A 318 51.70 -35.31 17.01
C CYS A 318 50.80 -34.40 17.88
N GLN A 319 51.39 -33.72 18.87
CA GLN A 319 50.66 -32.78 19.75
C GLN A 319 50.07 -31.59 18.99
N ILE A 320 50.79 -31.05 18.01
CA ILE A 320 50.29 -29.97 17.14
C ILE A 320 49.11 -30.46 16.29
N ARG A 321 49.21 -31.67 15.71
CA ARG A 321 48.13 -32.29 14.92
C ARG A 321 46.83 -32.41 15.72
N ILE A 322 46.90 -32.99 16.92
CA ILE A 322 45.70 -33.15 17.75
C ILE A 322 45.13 -31.80 18.21
N ALA A 323 45.99 -30.84 18.56
CA ALA A 323 45.53 -29.49 18.91
C ALA A 323 44.81 -28.81 17.75
N ASN A 324 45.33 -28.90 16.52
CA ASN A 324 44.69 -28.34 15.33
C ASN A 324 43.33 -28.98 15.05
N LEU A 325 43.24 -30.31 15.18
CA LEU A 325 41.97 -31.03 14.98
C LEU A 325 40.93 -30.63 16.03
N ILE A 326 41.33 -30.55 17.31
CA ILE A 326 40.45 -30.10 18.40
C ILE A 326 39.97 -28.67 18.15
N CYS A 327 40.89 -27.74 17.86
CA CYS A 327 40.55 -26.35 17.58
C CYS A 327 39.57 -26.21 16.41
N MET A 328 39.77 -26.96 15.33
CA MET A 328 38.88 -26.92 14.18
C MET A 328 37.46 -27.40 14.51
N TRP A 329 37.31 -28.52 15.21
CA TRP A 329 36.01 -29.04 15.61
C TRP A 329 35.32 -28.17 16.67
N ILE A 330 36.07 -27.58 17.60
CA ILE A 330 35.54 -26.58 18.55
C ILE A 330 34.97 -25.38 17.78
N MET A 331 35.73 -24.83 16.82
CA MET A 331 35.25 -23.71 16.01
C MET A 331 33.99 -24.07 15.23
N PHE A 332 33.91 -25.28 14.66
CA PHE A 332 32.70 -25.77 13.98
C PHE A 332 31.49 -25.86 14.92
N VAL A 333 31.65 -26.41 16.13
CA VAL A 333 30.56 -26.52 17.10
C VAL A 333 30.09 -25.13 17.54
N ILE A 334 31.00 -24.20 17.79
CA ILE A 334 30.65 -22.81 18.17
C ILE A 334 29.87 -22.13 17.05
N THR A 335 30.31 -22.24 15.79
CA THR A 335 29.62 -21.60 14.65
C THR A 335 28.27 -22.27 14.38
N LEU A 336 28.16 -23.59 14.53
CA LEU A 336 26.89 -24.32 14.45
C LEU A 336 25.91 -23.84 15.52
N LEU A 337 26.34 -23.75 16.78
CA LEU A 337 25.51 -23.23 17.87
C LEU A 337 25.10 -21.78 17.63
N ALA A 338 26.02 -20.91 17.19
CA ALA A 338 25.70 -19.52 16.85
C ALA A 338 24.68 -19.44 15.70
N THR A 339 24.79 -20.29 14.69
CA THR A 339 23.84 -20.37 13.59
C THR A 339 22.47 -20.83 14.08
N ILE A 340 22.41 -21.87 14.90
CA ILE A 340 21.17 -22.35 15.51
C ILE A 340 20.51 -21.23 16.32
N ILE A 341 21.27 -20.52 17.15
CA ILE A 341 20.77 -19.38 17.93
C ILE A 341 20.20 -18.29 17.01
N MET A 342 20.87 -17.99 15.89
CA MET A 342 20.38 -17.04 14.89
C MET A 342 19.13 -17.53 14.13
N CYS A 343 18.92 -18.84 14.03
CA CYS A 343 17.73 -19.46 13.42
C CYS A 343 16.53 -19.53 14.37
N VAL A 344 16.75 -19.48 15.69
CA VAL A 344 15.68 -19.46 16.68
C VAL A 344 15.05 -18.06 16.72
N PRO A 345 13.71 -17.94 16.58
CA PRO A 345 13.02 -16.66 16.70
C PRO A 345 13.35 -15.97 18.04
N GLU A 346 13.62 -14.67 18.00
CA GLU A 346 14.06 -13.87 19.16
C GLU A 346 13.16 -14.03 20.39
N LYS A 347 11.85 -14.20 20.17
CA LYS A 347 10.86 -14.47 21.23
C LYS A 347 11.14 -15.80 21.95
N THR A 348 11.32 -16.88 21.21
CA THR A 348 11.63 -18.20 21.75
C THR A 348 13.00 -18.22 22.44
N TYR A 349 13.96 -17.45 21.93
CA TYR A 349 15.26 -17.27 22.58
C TYR A 349 15.12 -16.55 23.93
N LYS A 350 14.36 -15.45 24.00
CA LYS A 350 14.10 -14.73 25.25
C LYS A 350 13.37 -15.60 26.27
N ASP A 351 12.38 -16.39 25.82
CA ASP A 351 11.65 -17.35 26.66
C ASP A 351 12.57 -18.47 27.18
N MET A 352 13.49 -18.98 26.36
CA MET A 352 14.46 -20.01 26.78
C MET A 352 15.53 -19.48 27.75
N VAL A 353 15.92 -18.21 27.63
CA VAL A 353 16.96 -17.59 28.46
C VAL A 353 16.37 -16.92 29.71
N GLY A 354 15.05 -16.92 29.87
CA GLY A 354 14.37 -16.38 31.06
C GLY A 354 14.55 -14.87 31.20
N ILE A 355 14.63 -14.14 30.09
CA ILE A 355 14.67 -12.68 30.09
C ILE A 355 13.22 -12.18 29.95
N ASP A 356 12.52 -12.09 31.08
CA ASP A 356 11.22 -11.43 31.14
C ASP A 356 11.42 -9.94 30.85
N ASN A 357 10.75 -9.43 29.81
CA ASN A 357 10.62 -7.99 29.59
C ASN A 357 9.57 -7.43 30.57
N ASP A 358 9.88 -7.41 31.86
CA ASP A 358 9.19 -6.55 32.80
C ASP A 358 9.76 -5.14 32.66
N GLY A 359 9.07 -4.33 31.86
CA GLY A 359 9.36 -2.90 31.76
C GLY A 359 8.94 -2.30 30.44
N LYS A 360 7.64 -2.04 30.28
CA LYS A 360 7.11 -0.87 29.58
C LYS A 360 5.62 -0.72 29.88
N ASP A 361 5.34 0.15 30.87
CA ASP A 361 4.19 1.04 30.85
C ASP A 361 4.26 2.00 29.66
#